data_AF-A0A831PKA9-F1
#
_entry.id   AF-A0A831PKA9-F1
#
_cell.length_a   1.000
_cell.length_b   1.000
_cell.length_c   1.000
_cell.angle_alpha   90.00
_cell.angle_beta   90.00
_cell.angle_gamma   90.00
#
_symmetry.space_group_name_H-M   'P 1'
#
loop_
_entity.id
_entity.type
_entity.pdbx_description
1 polymer ?
#
loop_
_entity_poly.entity_id
_entity_poly.type
_entity_poly.pdbx_seq_one_letter_code
_entity_poly.pdbx_strand_id
1 'polypeptide(L)'
;MNNTFTKTSYRLQSVKTGKMFDDNGWTLDAPEEKEPSLIRAIYEKPQLELKDNSWGLYKFADWLPVGRTLKGSSAPVTYKSDGLAKELGLHNLWITFS
;
A
#
# COMPACT_ATOMS: atom_id res chain seq x y z
N MET A 1 -21.02 -3.68 2.10
CA MET A 1 -20.62 -4.40 0.87
C MET A 1 -19.78 -5.60 1.28
N ASN A 2 -20.20 -6.81 0.93
CA ASN A 2 -19.39 -8.02 1.11
C ASN A 2 -18.39 -8.07 -0.04
N ASN A 3 -17.30 -7.32 0.11
CA ASN A 3 -16.21 -7.36 -0.85
C ASN A 3 -15.40 -8.63 -0.59
N THR A 4 -15.54 -9.63 -1.45
CA THR A 4 -14.71 -10.83 -1.38
C THR A 4 -13.27 -10.42 -1.66
N PHE A 5 -12.46 -10.37 -0.61
CA PHE A 5 -11.05 -10.03 -0.69
C PHE A 5 -10.27 -11.18 -1.35
N THR A 6 -9.40 -10.83 -2.30
CA THR A 6 -8.42 -11.76 -2.88
C THR A 6 -7.03 -11.22 -2.58
N LYS A 7 -6.13 -12.07 -2.08
CA LYS A 7 -4.73 -11.71 -1.82
C LYS A 7 -4.08 -11.28 -3.13
N THR A 8 -3.33 -10.17 -3.09
CA THR A 8 -2.57 -9.73 -4.28
C THR A 8 -1.46 -10.73 -4.57
N SER A 9 -1.37 -11.16 -5.82
CA SER A 9 -0.35 -12.07 -6.32
C SER A 9 0.87 -11.27 -6.77
N TYR A 10 2.03 -11.56 -6.17
CA TYR A 10 3.32 -10.99 -6.52
C TYR A 10 4.46 -11.90 -6.09
N ARG A 11 5.64 -11.67 -6.65
CA ARG A 11 6.90 -12.28 -6.21
C ARG A 11 7.96 -11.19 -6.01
N LEU A 12 8.99 -11.48 -5.25
CA LEU A 12 10.10 -10.57 -5.02
C LEU A 12 11.22 -10.83 -6.03
N GLN A 13 11.91 -9.77 -6.44
CA GLN A 13 13.03 -9.81 -7.37
C GLN A 13 14.24 -9.08 -6.81
N SER A 14 15.43 -9.70 -6.83
CA SER A 14 16.69 -8.97 -6.65
C SER A 14 16.92 -8.06 -7.86
N VAL A 15 17.08 -6.75 -7.62
CA VAL A 15 17.41 -5.80 -8.70
C VAL A 15 18.79 -6.08 -9.29
N LYS A 16 19.71 -6.63 -8.50
CA LYS A 16 21.06 -6.93 -8.96
C LYS A 16 21.11 -8.15 -9.91
N THR A 17 20.48 -9.25 -9.53
CA THR A 17 20.61 -10.53 -10.26
C THR A 17 19.41 -10.85 -11.13
N GLY A 18 18.26 -10.21 -10.89
CA GLY A 18 16.98 -10.56 -11.49
C GLY A 18 16.34 -11.82 -10.91
N LYS A 19 16.95 -12.47 -9.91
CA LYS A 19 16.44 -13.70 -9.30
C LYS A 19 15.10 -13.44 -8.62
N MET A 20 14.13 -14.30 -8.93
CA MET A 20 12.77 -14.25 -8.39
C MET A 20 12.59 -15.23 -7.23
N PHE A 21 11.97 -14.79 -6.14
CA PHE A 21 11.68 -15.60 -4.96
C PHE A 21 10.37 -15.16 -4.31
N ASP A 22 9.85 -16.00 -3.42
CA ASP A 22 8.58 -15.73 -2.76
C ASP A 22 8.78 -14.86 -1.51
N ASP A 23 7.77 -14.06 -1.19
CA ASP A 23 7.77 -13.25 0.01
C ASP A 23 7.32 -14.07 1.23
N ASN A 24 8.22 -14.22 2.21
CA ASN A 24 7.91 -14.90 3.48
C ASN A 24 7.32 -13.94 4.53
N GLY A 25 6.98 -12.71 4.14
CA GLY A 25 6.32 -11.68 4.93
C GLY A 25 7.27 -10.67 5.58
N TRP A 26 8.54 -11.04 5.76
CA TRP A 26 9.60 -10.19 6.35
C TRP A 26 10.92 -10.31 5.57
N THR A 27 10.85 -10.60 4.28
CA THR A 27 12.05 -10.75 3.46
C THR A 27 12.69 -9.39 3.19
N LEU A 28 13.85 -9.13 3.79
CA LEU A 28 14.61 -7.88 3.61
C LEU A 28 15.80 -8.03 2.65
N ASP A 29 16.29 -9.26 2.45
CA ASP A 29 17.45 -9.57 1.60
C ASP A 29 17.12 -10.68 0.58
N ALA A 30 17.77 -10.61 -0.58
CA ALA A 30 17.62 -11.62 -1.63
C ALA A 30 18.27 -12.94 -1.16
N PRO A 31 17.50 -14.05 -1.09
CA PRO A 31 18.04 -15.31 -0.60
C PRO A 31 19.24 -15.80 -1.43
N GLU A 32 20.27 -16.23 -0.71
CA GLU A 32 21.53 -16.78 -1.28
C GLU A 32 22.43 -15.74 -1.97
N GLU A 33 22.12 -14.45 -1.86
CA GLU A 33 22.98 -13.37 -2.34
C GLU A 33 23.81 -12.78 -1.19
N LYS A 34 25.11 -12.56 -1.43
CA LYS A 34 26.03 -12.01 -0.42
C LYS A 34 26.14 -10.50 -0.44
N GLU A 35 25.83 -9.90 -1.59
CA GLU A 35 25.95 -8.47 -1.76
C GLU A 35 24.58 -7.82 -1.55
N PRO A 36 24.53 -6.69 -0.82
CA PRO A 36 23.27 -6.00 -0.58
C PRO A 36 22.69 -5.52 -1.90
N SER A 37 21.38 -5.74 -2.08
CA SER A 37 20.64 -5.31 -3.26
C SER A 37 19.24 -4.88 -2.84
N LEU A 38 18.66 -3.94 -3.58
CA LEU A 38 17.24 -3.66 -3.48
C LEU A 38 16.43 -4.90 -3.92
N ILE A 39 15.36 -5.18 -3.20
CA ILE A 39 14.33 -6.13 -3.61
C ILE A 39 13.12 -5.37 -4.12
N ARG A 40 12.56 -5.83 -5.23
CA ARG A 40 11.37 -5.25 -5.84
C ARG A 40 10.22 -6.26 -5.85
N ALA A 41 9.02 -5.82 -5.49
CA ALA A 41 7.81 -6.61 -5.73
C ALA A 41 7.44 -6.55 -7.22
N ILE A 42 7.28 -7.72 -7.83
CA ILE A 42 6.79 -7.91 -9.19
C ILE A 42 5.38 -8.43 -9.10
N TYR A 43 4.42 -7.53 -9.31
CA TYR A 43 2.99 -7.82 -9.28
C TYR A 43 2.55 -8.55 -10.56
N GLU A 44 1.63 -9.49 -10.43
CA GLU A 44 1.09 -10.25 -11.57
C GLU A 44 0.36 -9.34 -12.57
N LYS A 45 -0.30 -8.28 -12.06
CA LYS A 45 -0.97 -7.29 -12.91
C LYS A 45 -0.01 -6.20 -13.37
N PRO A 46 0.33 -6.13 -14.67
CA PRO A 46 1.24 -5.12 -15.20
C PRO A 46 0.62 -3.74 -15.31
N GLN A 47 -0.71 -3.64 -15.28
CA GLN A 47 -1.46 -2.39 -15.33
C GLN A 47 -2.31 -2.23 -14.06
N LEU A 48 -2.32 -1.00 -13.54
CA LEU A 48 -3.14 -0.63 -12.40
C LEU A 48 -4.60 -0.42 -12.82
N GLU A 49 -5.50 -1.27 -12.34
CA GLU A 49 -6.94 -1.08 -12.47
C GLU A 49 -7.50 -0.57 -11.15
N LEU A 50 -7.96 0.68 -11.15
CA LEU A 50 -8.51 1.28 -9.94
C LEU A 50 -9.86 0.66 -9.62
N LYS A 51 -10.01 0.16 -8.39
CA LYS A 51 -11.33 -0.20 -7.85
C LYS A 51 -12.11 1.06 -7.49
N ASP A 52 -13.39 0.87 -7.18
CA ASP A 52 -14.27 1.93 -6.71
C ASP A 52 -13.71 2.64 -5.46
N ASN A 53 -14.04 3.92 -5.28
CA ASN A 53 -13.56 4.74 -4.16
C ASN A 53 -13.99 4.20 -2.78
N SER A 54 -15.06 3.42 -2.70
CA SER A 54 -15.48 2.73 -1.46
C SER A 54 -14.42 1.77 -0.90
N TRP A 55 -13.44 1.35 -1.71
CA TRP A 55 -12.33 0.50 -1.27
C TRP A 55 -11.24 1.28 -0.51
N GLY A 56 -11.32 2.61 -0.42
CA GLY A 56 -10.31 3.43 0.25
C GLY A 56 -8.93 3.17 -0.35
N LEU A 57 -7.94 2.89 0.52
CA LEU A 57 -6.57 2.55 0.09
C LEU A 57 -6.53 1.32 -0.84
N TYR A 58 -7.43 0.34 -0.64
CA TYR A 58 -7.45 -0.89 -1.42
C TYR A 58 -7.91 -0.70 -2.87
N LYS A 59 -8.30 0.52 -3.27
CA LYS A 59 -8.53 0.85 -4.69
C LYS A 59 -7.27 0.64 -5.55
N PHE A 60 -6.09 0.65 -4.93
CA PHE A 60 -4.80 0.42 -5.58
C PHE A 60 -4.24 -1.00 -5.34
N ALA A 61 -5.07 -1.95 -4.88
CA ALA A 61 -4.61 -3.26 -4.41
C ALA A 61 -3.79 -4.06 -5.44
N ASP A 62 -4.00 -3.83 -6.74
CA ASP A 62 -3.27 -4.51 -7.82
C ASP A 62 -1.75 -4.32 -7.73
N TRP A 63 -1.29 -3.19 -7.15
CA TRP A 63 0.12 -2.85 -6.97
C TRP A 63 0.52 -2.67 -5.48
N LEU A 64 -0.25 -3.26 -4.57
CA LEU A 64 0.06 -3.30 -3.13
C LEU A 64 0.19 -4.75 -2.65
N PRO A 65 1.04 -5.06 -1.66
CA PRO A 65 1.21 -6.41 -1.14
C PRO A 65 0.07 -6.75 -0.16
N VAL A 66 -1.18 -6.73 -0.64
CA VAL A 66 -2.36 -6.89 0.22
C VAL A 66 -2.52 -8.35 0.60
N GLY A 67 -2.20 -8.68 1.86
CA GLY A 67 -2.42 -10.01 2.45
C GLY A 67 -3.77 -10.16 3.17
N ARG A 68 -4.36 -9.05 3.62
CA ARG A 68 -5.68 -8.98 4.26
C ARG A 68 -6.24 -7.56 4.18
N THR A 69 -7.56 -7.44 4.25
CA THR A 69 -8.24 -6.14 4.47
C THR A 69 -8.45 -5.89 5.96
N LEU A 70 -8.26 -4.65 6.40
CA LEU A 70 -8.54 -4.24 7.77
C LEU A 70 -10.04 -3.91 7.91
N LYS A 71 -10.68 -4.48 8.94
CA LYS A 71 -12.08 -4.16 9.26
C LYS A 71 -12.17 -2.68 9.68
N GLY A 72 -13.10 -1.94 9.09
CA GLY A 72 -13.25 -0.51 9.36
C GLY A 72 -12.25 0.38 8.64
N SER A 73 -11.41 -0.17 7.75
CA SER A 73 -10.63 0.65 6.83
C SER A 73 -11.58 1.28 5.82
N SER A 74 -11.90 2.55 6.07
CA SER A 74 -12.70 3.41 5.20
C SER A 74 -11.79 4.28 4.34
N ALA A 75 -12.35 4.98 3.35
CA ALA A 75 -11.67 6.12 2.73
C ALA A 75 -11.79 7.30 3.70
N PRO A 76 -10.71 7.72 4.37
CA PRO A 76 -10.82 8.76 5.37
C PRO A 76 -11.20 10.09 4.71
N VAL A 77 -11.98 10.90 5.41
CA VAL A 77 -12.37 12.23 4.95
C VAL A 77 -11.42 13.25 5.55
N THR A 78 -10.63 13.89 4.68
CA THR A 78 -9.68 14.94 5.06
C THR A 78 -10.18 16.29 4.57
N TYR A 79 -10.16 17.29 5.45
CA TYR A 79 -10.46 18.68 5.08
C TYR A 79 -9.45 19.64 5.72
N LYS A 80 -9.29 20.82 5.12
CA LYS A 80 -8.48 21.91 5.67
C LYS A 80 -9.34 22.71 6.66
N SER A 81 -8.89 22.86 7.89
CA SER A 81 -9.67 23.50 8.95
C SER A 81 -9.19 24.91 9.23
N ASP A 82 -9.85 25.93 8.67
CA ASP A 82 -9.45 27.32 8.87
C ASP A 82 -9.79 27.86 10.28
N GLY A 83 -10.94 27.48 10.83
CA GLY A 83 -11.40 27.96 12.14
C GLY A 83 -10.49 27.52 13.29
N LEU A 84 -10.29 26.21 13.44
CA LEU A 84 -9.39 25.68 14.47
C LEU A 84 -7.93 26.08 14.22
N ALA A 85 -7.51 26.20 12.95
CA ALA A 85 -6.16 26.65 12.64
C ALA A 85 -5.90 28.06 13.17
N LYS A 86 -6.86 28.98 13.02
CA LYS A 86 -6.78 30.35 13.53
C LYS A 86 -6.61 30.38 15.04
N GLU A 87 -7.43 29.63 15.78
CA GLU A 87 -7.35 29.57 17.25
C GLU A 87 -6.03 28.97 17.76
N LEU A 88 -5.41 28.07 16.98
CA LEU A 88 -4.13 27.45 17.32
C LEU A 88 -2.91 28.19 16.76
N GLY A 89 -3.08 29.28 16.02
CA GLY A 89 -1.98 29.99 15.35
C GLY A 89 -1.31 29.19 14.23
N LEU A 90 -2.00 28.21 13.65
CA LEU A 90 -1.51 27.36 12.55
C LEU A 90 -2.01 27.90 11.20
N HIS A 91 -1.21 27.76 10.14
CA HIS A 91 -1.57 28.22 8.79
C HIS A 91 -1.89 27.07 7.81
N ASN A 92 -1.58 25.82 8.18
CA ASN A 92 -1.76 24.65 7.33
C ASN A 92 -2.24 23.41 8.12
N LEU A 93 -3.37 23.54 8.81
CA LEU A 93 -3.98 22.44 9.57
C LEU A 93 -4.97 21.65 8.70
N TRP A 94 -4.75 20.34 8.63
CA TRP A 94 -5.65 19.38 7.99
C TRP A 94 -6.15 18.38 9.02
N ILE A 95 -7.44 18.05 8.97
CA ILE A 95 -8.10 17.14 9.90
C ILE A 95 -8.67 15.98 9.11
N THR A 96 -8.43 14.76 9.60
CA THR A 96 -8.84 13.51 8.97
C THR A 96 -9.72 12.71 9.93
N PHE A 97 -10.90 12.31 9.48
CA PHE A 97 -11.77 11.36 10.17
C PHE A 97 -11.62 9.97 9.55
N SER A 98 -11.42 8.95 10.40
CA SER A 98 -11.18 7.54 10.01
C SER A 98 -12.36 6.65 10.37
#